data_AF-A0A7L8S3W6-F1
#
_entry.id   AF-A0A7L8S3W6-F1
#
_cell.length_a   1.000
_cell.length_b   1.000
_cell.length_c   1.000
_cell.angle_alpha   90.00
_cell.angle_beta   90.00
_cell.angle_gamma   90.00
#
_symmetry.space_group_name_H-M   'P 1'
#
loop_
_entity.id
_entity.type
_entity.pdbx_description
1 polymer ?
#
loop_
_entity_poly.entity_id
_entity_poly.type
_entity_poly.pdbx_seq_one_letter_code
_entity_poly.pdbx_strand_id
1 'polypeptide(L)'
;MRTAFASICVAGLAATVSAVTPTPAEAQRLIRCASEGGTCRLPYPAEVVYGAQGRTTSRFIDAPAVRCSNRSFGDPAPGLRKECYIVERGRRGRDYGDGGYGEPRRKRWVACASENEYCDFYGRKRVRYGTMSQFEEGVFRDGVDCDNETFGDPAPGMRKRCYIQD
;
A
#
# COMPACT_ATOMS: atom_id res chain seq x y z
N MET A 1 -78.07 25.30 -12.65
CA MET A 1 -77.40 24.08 -13.16
C MET A 1 -76.01 24.04 -12.56
N ARG A 2 -75.67 22.95 -11.89
CA ARG A 2 -74.44 22.73 -11.11
C ARG A 2 -73.34 22.26 -12.06
N THR A 3 -72.19 22.95 -12.10
CA THR A 3 -70.96 22.42 -12.71
C THR A 3 -69.85 22.49 -11.68
N ALA A 4 -69.45 21.31 -11.21
CA ALA A 4 -68.35 21.11 -10.28
C ALA A 4 -67.03 21.21 -11.03
N PHE A 5 -66.12 22.07 -10.55
CA PHE A 5 -64.75 22.11 -11.04
C PHE A 5 -63.93 21.01 -10.36
N ALA A 6 -63.51 20.03 -11.15
CA ALA A 6 -62.64 18.95 -10.73
C ALA A 6 -61.26 19.50 -10.37
N SER A 7 -60.89 19.35 -9.10
CA SER A 7 -59.57 19.68 -8.57
C SER A 7 -58.62 18.53 -8.89
N ILE A 8 -57.63 18.76 -9.76
CA ILE A 8 -56.57 17.80 -10.07
C ILE A 8 -55.36 18.16 -9.20
N CYS A 9 -55.12 17.33 -8.18
CA CYS A 9 -53.91 17.37 -7.38
C CYS A 9 -52.71 16.96 -8.25
N VAL A 10 -51.91 17.93 -8.70
CA VAL A 10 -50.59 17.66 -9.27
C VAL A 10 -49.65 17.40 -8.09
N ALA A 11 -49.45 16.13 -7.75
CA ALA A 11 -48.41 15.72 -6.83
C ALA A 11 -47.04 15.94 -7.49
N GLY A 12 -46.38 17.04 -7.14
CA GLY A 12 -45.01 17.33 -7.56
C GLY A 12 -44.04 16.33 -6.92
N LEU A 13 -43.43 15.48 -7.76
CA LEU A 13 -42.28 14.66 -7.38
C LEU A 13 -41.07 15.56 -7.13
N ALA A 14 -40.82 15.91 -5.87
CA ALA A 14 -39.57 16.51 -5.44
C ALA A 14 -38.48 15.44 -5.47
N ALA A 15 -37.73 15.36 -6.57
CA ALA A 15 -36.54 14.53 -6.65
C ALA A 15 -35.45 15.14 -5.76
N THR A 16 -35.21 14.56 -4.59
CA THR A 16 -34.09 14.94 -3.73
C THR A 16 -32.79 14.51 -4.40
N VAL A 17 -32.06 15.46 -4.98
CA VAL A 17 -30.72 15.23 -5.52
C VAL A 17 -29.79 15.02 -4.33
N SER A 18 -29.54 13.77 -3.98
CA SER A 18 -28.49 13.40 -3.04
C SER A 18 -27.14 13.72 -3.65
N ALA A 19 -26.50 14.78 -3.19
CA ALA A 19 -25.12 15.10 -3.54
C ALA A 19 -24.20 14.04 -2.92
N VAL A 20 -23.73 13.09 -3.74
CA VAL A 20 -22.66 12.17 -3.36
C VAL A 20 -21.36 12.96 -3.39
N THR A 21 -20.84 13.34 -2.22
CA THR A 21 -19.49 13.89 -2.13
C THR A 21 -18.49 12.76 -2.38
N PRO A 22 -17.54 12.91 -3.33
CA PRO A 22 -16.48 11.92 -3.48
C PRO A 22 -15.65 11.90 -2.19
N THR A 23 -15.39 10.70 -1.69
CA THR A 23 -14.45 10.50 -0.58
C THR A 23 -13.08 11.05 -0.99
N PRO A 24 -12.36 11.76 -0.10
CA PRO A 24 -11.02 12.23 -0.42
C PRO A 24 -10.15 11.01 -0.72
N ALA A 25 -9.63 10.93 -1.95
CA ALA A 25 -8.65 9.94 -2.33
C ALA A 25 -7.45 10.09 -1.37
N GLU A 26 -7.12 9.00 -0.67
CA GLU A 26 -6.01 8.97 0.28
C GLU A 26 -4.72 9.31 -0.48
N ALA A 27 -4.22 10.53 -0.28
CA ALA A 27 -3.01 10.99 -0.95
C ALA A 27 -1.83 10.17 -0.44
N GLN A 28 -1.40 9.19 -1.23
CA GLN A 28 -0.19 8.42 -0.99
C GLN A 28 0.99 9.39 -0.80
N ARG A 29 1.72 9.30 0.32
CA ARG A 29 2.83 10.21 0.60
C ARG A 29 4.03 9.80 -0.24
N LEU A 30 4.41 10.63 -1.21
CA LEU A 30 5.58 10.40 -2.04
C LEU A 30 6.82 11.04 -1.40
N ILE A 31 7.81 10.23 -1.04
CA ILE A 31 9.12 10.71 -0.59
C ILE A 31 10.11 10.60 -1.73
N ARG A 32 10.67 11.72 -2.15
CA ARG A 32 11.76 11.73 -3.13
C ARG A 32 12.98 10.97 -2.61
N CYS A 33 13.49 10.01 -3.37
CA CYS A 33 14.67 9.23 -2.99
C CYS A 33 15.87 9.43 -3.93
N ALA A 34 15.66 9.79 -5.20
CA ALA A 34 16.74 9.99 -6.15
C ALA A 34 16.31 10.89 -7.33
N SER A 35 17.26 11.66 -7.87
CA SER A 35 17.14 12.19 -9.22
C SER A 35 17.34 11.08 -10.26
N GLU A 36 16.87 11.30 -11.49
CA GLU A 36 17.24 10.49 -12.65
C GLU A 36 18.76 10.32 -12.77
N GLY A 37 19.20 9.09 -13.02
CA GLY A 37 20.60 8.66 -12.98
C GLY A 37 21.12 8.33 -11.59
N GLY A 38 20.37 8.63 -10.53
CA GLY A 38 20.71 8.31 -9.14
C GLY A 38 20.35 6.89 -8.72
N THR A 39 20.68 6.54 -7.47
CA THR A 39 20.30 5.25 -6.87
C THR A 39 19.33 5.51 -5.73
N CYS A 40 18.10 5.02 -5.87
CA CYS A 40 17.08 5.08 -4.83
C CYS A 40 17.32 3.91 -3.87
N ARG A 41 17.75 4.19 -2.64
CA ARG A 41 17.91 3.19 -1.58
C ARG A 41 16.58 3.00 -0.86
N LEU A 42 16.18 1.74 -0.72
CA LEU A 42 14.88 1.35 -0.22
C LEU A 42 15.01 0.93 1.23
N PRO A 43 14.38 1.66 2.17
CA PRO A 43 14.40 1.29 3.58
C PRO A 43 13.54 0.06 3.85
N TYR A 44 12.74 -0.40 2.89
CA TYR A 44 11.95 -1.63 2.85
C TYR A 44 11.49 -1.84 1.40
N PRO A 45 11.06 -3.06 1.02
CA PRO A 45 10.45 -3.29 -0.28
C PRO A 45 9.27 -2.35 -0.48
N ALA A 46 9.33 -1.52 -1.51
CA ALA A 46 8.37 -0.45 -1.69
C ALA A 46 8.06 -0.24 -3.16
N GLU A 47 6.93 0.43 -3.39
CA GLU A 47 6.62 0.97 -4.69
C GLU A 47 7.46 2.23 -4.93
N VAL A 48 8.25 2.19 -6.01
CA VAL A 48 9.02 3.33 -6.49
C VAL A 48 8.31 3.90 -7.71
N VAL A 49 7.91 5.17 -7.59
CA VAL A 49 7.34 5.97 -8.67
C VAL A 49 8.48 6.72 -9.35
N TYR A 50 8.53 6.66 -10.68
CA TYR A 50 9.48 7.39 -11.52
C TYR A 50 8.72 8.26 -12.51
N GLY A 51 9.07 9.54 -12.63
CA GLY A 51 8.41 10.42 -13.59
C GLY A 51 8.63 11.91 -13.36
N ALA A 52 7.90 12.73 -14.12
CA ALA A 52 7.95 14.18 -14.08
C ALA A 52 6.61 14.80 -14.48
N GLN A 53 6.24 15.93 -13.87
CA GLN A 53 5.06 16.73 -14.23
C GLN A 53 3.76 15.88 -14.36
N GLY A 54 3.52 14.97 -13.42
CA GLY A 54 2.34 14.09 -13.41
C GLY A 54 2.40 12.89 -14.36
N ARG A 55 3.37 12.83 -15.28
CA ARG A 55 3.61 11.66 -16.13
C ARG A 55 4.55 10.69 -15.42
N THR A 56 4.01 9.59 -14.92
CA THR A 56 4.74 8.67 -14.04
C THR A 56 4.50 7.21 -14.42
N THR A 57 5.45 6.37 -14.01
CA THR A 57 5.36 4.91 -14.00
C THR A 57 5.78 4.44 -12.60
N SER A 58 5.36 3.26 -12.17
CA SER A 58 5.78 2.71 -10.88
C SER A 58 6.16 1.25 -10.99
N ARG A 59 7.09 0.83 -10.13
CA ARG A 59 7.43 -0.58 -9.95
C ARG A 59 7.62 -0.87 -8.48
N PHE A 60 7.15 -2.02 -8.06
CA PHE A 60 7.50 -2.54 -6.74
C PHE A 60 8.89 -3.14 -6.79
N ILE A 61 9.74 -2.71 -5.87
CA ILE A 61 11.12 -3.15 -5.80
C ILE A 61 11.30 -3.95 -4.52
N ASP A 62 11.59 -5.24 -4.69
CA ASP A 62 11.95 -6.14 -3.59
C ASP A 62 13.47 -6.32 -3.50
N ALA A 63 14.16 -5.20 -3.39
CA ALA A 63 15.62 -5.13 -3.34
C ALA A 63 16.05 -3.93 -2.48
N PRO A 64 17.28 -3.91 -1.93
CA PRO A 64 17.75 -2.80 -1.09
C PRO A 64 17.91 -1.47 -1.85
N ALA A 65 17.96 -1.50 -3.18
CA ALA A 65 18.05 -0.31 -4.01
C ALA A 65 17.58 -0.57 -5.44
N VAL A 66 17.25 0.52 -6.15
CA VAL A 66 16.99 0.52 -7.59
C VAL A 66 17.66 1.71 -8.27
N ARG A 67 18.11 1.52 -9.52
CA ARG A 67 18.62 2.62 -10.35
C ARG A 67 17.45 3.49 -10.80
N CYS A 68 17.48 4.79 -10.48
CA CYS A 68 16.44 5.72 -10.90
C CYS A 68 16.65 6.10 -12.38
N SER A 69 16.13 5.32 -13.32
CA SER A 69 16.43 5.51 -14.74
C SER A 69 15.38 4.90 -15.67
N ASN A 70 15.35 5.39 -16.92
CA ASN A 70 14.60 4.81 -18.03
C ASN A 70 14.84 3.29 -18.21
N ARG A 71 16.06 2.80 -17.93
CA ARG A 71 16.36 1.35 -18.03
C ARG A 71 15.57 0.52 -17.01
N SER A 72 15.34 1.06 -15.82
CA SER A 72 14.66 0.35 -14.74
C SER A 72 13.14 0.49 -14.80
N PHE A 73 12.63 1.58 -15.37
CA PHE A 73 11.21 1.95 -15.27
C PHE A 73 10.52 2.20 -16.62
N GLY A 74 11.25 2.33 -17.73
CA GLY A 74 10.77 2.94 -18.97
C GLY A 74 10.82 4.47 -18.90
N ASP A 75 10.52 5.16 -20.02
CA ASP A 75 10.45 6.63 -20.04
C ASP A 75 8.98 7.12 -20.05
N PRO A 76 8.41 7.47 -18.89
CA PRO A 76 7.04 7.99 -18.81
C PRO A 76 6.92 9.45 -19.26
N ALA A 77 8.02 10.20 -19.32
CA ALA A 77 8.01 11.64 -19.55
C ALA A 77 9.17 12.05 -20.47
N PRO A 78 9.12 11.72 -21.77
CA PRO A 78 10.21 12.01 -22.69
C PRO A 78 10.54 13.51 -22.76
N GLY A 79 11.83 13.84 -22.83
CA GLY A 79 12.33 15.22 -22.85
C GLY A 79 12.28 15.96 -21.51
N LEU A 80 11.70 15.35 -20.46
CA LEU A 80 11.66 15.91 -19.11
C LEU A 80 12.60 15.14 -18.17
N ARG A 81 13.26 15.88 -17.27
CA ARG A 81 14.07 15.29 -16.20
C ARG A 81 13.15 14.66 -15.16
N LYS A 82 13.37 13.37 -14.90
CA LYS A 82 12.53 12.57 -14.02
C LYS A 82 13.14 12.43 -12.62
N GLU A 83 12.31 12.06 -11.67
CA GLU A 83 12.72 11.78 -10.31
C GLU A 83 12.06 10.51 -9.79
N CYS A 84 12.71 9.85 -8.84
CA CYS A 84 12.15 8.70 -8.15
C CYS A 84 11.64 9.07 -6.77
N TYR A 85 10.49 8.51 -6.42
CA TYR A 85 9.83 8.65 -5.14
C TYR A 85 9.46 7.28 -4.58
N ILE A 86 9.64 7.08 -3.28
CA ILE A 86 9.11 5.94 -2.55
C ILE A 86 7.72 6.30 -2.06
N VAL A 87 6.77 5.39 -2.26
CA VAL A 87 5.41 5.52 -1.72
C VAL A 87 5.41 5.12 -0.24
N GLU A 88 5.29 6.09 0.66
CA GLU A 88 4.90 5.85 2.06
C GLU A 88 3.37 5.86 2.15
N ARG A 89 2.76 4.72 2.46
CA ARG A 89 1.33 4.71 2.80
C ARG A 89 1.15 5.12 4.24
N GLY A 90 0.42 6.22 4.43
CA GLY A 90 0.11 6.79 5.74
C GLY A 90 -0.60 5.76 6.60
N ARG A 91 0.03 5.40 7.72
CA ARG A 91 -0.66 4.67 8.77
C ARG A 91 -1.65 5.61 9.44
N ARG A 92 -2.93 5.32 9.30
CA ARG A 92 -3.92 5.76 10.29
C ARG A 92 -3.77 4.84 11.50
N GLY A 93 -3.11 5.32 12.55
CA GLY A 93 -2.98 4.60 13.82
C GLY A 93 -2.24 5.46 14.84
N ARG A 94 -3.00 6.15 15.70
CA ARG A 94 -2.54 6.94 16.84
C ARG A 94 -2.05 5.98 17.95
N ASP A 95 -0.85 6.15 18.49
CA ASP A 95 -0.57 6.11 19.94
C ASP A 95 0.86 6.63 20.22
N TYR A 96 1.07 7.20 21.41
CA TYR A 96 2.05 8.20 21.84
C TYR A 96 3.53 7.76 21.91
N GLY A 97 4.45 8.73 21.78
CA GLY A 97 5.88 8.54 22.12
C GLY A 97 6.79 9.69 21.70
N ASP A 98 6.84 10.70 22.56
CA ASP A 98 7.74 11.84 22.59
C ASP A 98 9.24 11.52 22.41
N GLY A 99 9.95 12.42 21.71
CA GLY A 99 11.39 12.68 21.85
C GLY A 99 12.41 11.61 21.43
N GLY A 100 13.09 11.80 20.30
CA GLY A 100 14.39 11.16 20.09
C GLY A 100 14.90 11.19 18.67
N TYR A 101 16.02 11.89 18.47
CA TYR A 101 16.83 11.97 17.25
C TYR A 101 16.87 10.68 16.42
N GLY A 102 16.71 10.82 15.11
CA GLY A 102 16.46 9.71 14.17
C GLY A 102 17.46 8.55 14.27
N GLU A 103 17.03 7.50 14.95
CA GLU A 103 17.58 6.16 14.78
C GLU A 103 17.11 5.61 13.42
N PRO A 104 17.93 4.83 12.69
CA PRO A 104 17.49 4.15 11.49
C PRO A 104 16.30 3.27 11.90
N ARG A 105 15.14 3.44 11.26
CA ARG A 105 13.96 2.59 11.47
C ARG A 105 14.37 1.14 11.33
N ARG A 106 14.68 0.48 12.45
CA ARG A 106 15.07 -0.93 12.45
C ARG A 106 13.83 -1.70 12.07
N LYS A 107 13.79 -2.17 10.83
CA LYS A 107 12.76 -3.07 10.30
C LYS A 107 12.44 -4.12 11.36
N ARG A 108 11.25 -4.09 11.92
CA ARG A 108 10.83 -5.01 12.98
C ARG A 108 9.89 -6.04 12.38
N TRP A 109 10.15 -7.30 12.67
CA TRP A 109 9.20 -8.37 12.39
C TRP A 109 8.15 -8.41 13.49
N VAL A 110 6.90 -8.19 13.13
CA VAL A 110 5.75 -8.19 14.04
C VAL A 110 4.90 -9.41 13.75
N ALA A 111 4.58 -10.20 14.78
CA ALA A 111 3.71 -11.37 14.65
C ALA A 111 2.33 -10.95 14.14
N CYS A 112 1.79 -11.71 13.19
CA CYS A 112 0.54 -11.39 12.50
C CYS A 112 -0.53 -12.48 12.66
N ALA A 113 -0.17 -13.75 12.44
CA ALA A 113 -1.10 -14.88 12.48
C ALA A 113 -0.37 -16.17 12.83
N SER A 114 -1.02 -17.09 13.54
CA SER A 114 -0.51 -18.44 13.76
C SER A 114 -0.64 -19.30 12.50
N GLU A 115 0.02 -20.46 12.47
CA GLU A 115 -0.11 -21.42 11.36
C GLU A 115 -1.58 -21.81 11.12
N ASN A 116 -1.99 -21.78 9.84
CA ASN A 116 -3.36 -21.95 9.32
C ASN A 116 -4.36 -20.83 9.67
N GLU A 117 -3.89 -19.66 10.10
CA GLU A 117 -4.73 -18.47 10.26
C GLU A 117 -4.45 -17.44 9.13
N TYR A 118 -5.37 -16.49 8.94
CA TYR A 118 -5.18 -15.41 7.96
C TYR A 118 -4.41 -14.24 8.57
N CYS A 119 -3.30 -13.84 7.95
CA CYS A 119 -2.56 -12.65 8.31
C CYS A 119 -3.11 -11.44 7.56
N ASP A 120 -4.01 -10.70 8.21
CA ASP A 120 -4.59 -9.47 7.65
C ASP A 120 -3.65 -8.27 7.78
N PHE A 121 -3.35 -7.64 6.65
CA PHE A 121 -2.63 -6.37 6.62
C PHE A 121 -2.97 -5.62 5.35
N TYR A 122 -2.93 -4.30 5.40
CA TYR A 122 -3.19 -3.46 4.24
C TYR A 122 -1.91 -3.15 3.46
N GLY A 123 -2.05 -3.06 2.14
CA GLY A 123 -0.97 -2.74 1.21
C GLY A 123 -0.03 -3.91 0.96
N ARG A 124 1.12 -3.63 0.34
CA ARG A 124 2.16 -4.64 0.10
C ARG A 124 3.10 -4.76 1.29
N LYS A 125 3.28 -5.95 1.82
CA LYS A 125 4.22 -6.22 2.93
C LYS A 125 5.08 -7.44 2.62
N ARG A 126 6.30 -7.43 3.17
CA ARG A 126 7.06 -8.68 3.37
C ARG A 126 6.44 -9.43 4.53
N VAL A 127 6.13 -10.69 4.27
CA VAL A 127 5.66 -11.64 5.27
C VAL A 127 6.66 -12.77 5.31
N ARG A 128 6.99 -13.22 6.51
CA ARG A 128 7.76 -14.44 6.72
C ARG A 128 6.94 -15.44 7.52
N TYR A 129 7.03 -16.70 7.16
CA TYR A 129 6.35 -17.83 7.79
C TYR A 129 7.40 -18.80 8.31
N GLY A 130 7.30 -19.21 9.58
CA GLY A 130 8.27 -20.17 10.13
C GLY A 130 8.40 -20.15 11.65
N THR A 131 9.56 -20.62 12.12
CA THR A 131 9.96 -20.71 13.54
C THR A 131 11.07 -19.71 13.85
N MET A 132 11.55 -19.61 15.09
CA MET A 132 12.57 -18.62 15.47
C MET A 132 13.86 -18.62 14.62
N SER A 133 14.24 -19.77 14.04
CA SER A 133 15.48 -19.93 13.27
C SER A 133 15.30 -20.27 11.79
N GLN A 134 14.08 -20.61 11.34
CA GLN A 134 13.81 -21.08 9.97
C GLN A 134 12.56 -20.40 9.45
N PHE A 135 12.67 -19.69 8.32
CA PHE A 135 11.59 -18.93 7.71
C PHE A 135 11.62 -19.03 6.19
N GLU A 136 10.44 -19.07 5.59
CA GLU A 136 10.20 -18.72 4.20
C GLU A 136 9.60 -17.32 4.12
N GLU A 137 9.98 -16.52 3.12
CA GLU A 137 9.52 -15.14 2.97
C GLU A 137 8.83 -14.90 1.62
N GLY A 138 7.83 -14.02 1.61
CA GLY A 138 7.18 -13.55 0.39
C GLY A 138 6.67 -12.13 0.52
N VAL A 139 6.28 -11.55 -0.61
CA VAL A 139 5.63 -10.23 -0.66
C VAL A 139 4.19 -10.39 -1.10
N PHE A 140 3.29 -10.02 -0.20
CA PHE A 140 1.86 -10.18 -0.37
C PHE A 140 1.16 -8.84 -0.31
N ARG A 141 -0.08 -8.78 -0.79
CA ARG A 141 -0.90 -7.58 -0.86
C ARG A 141 -2.23 -7.83 -0.16
N ASP A 142 -2.58 -6.93 0.75
CA ASP A 142 -3.89 -6.90 1.41
C ASP A 142 -4.21 -8.19 2.22
N GLY A 143 -3.15 -8.88 2.68
CA GLY A 143 -3.18 -10.08 3.53
C GLY A 143 -2.55 -11.32 2.88
N VAL A 144 -2.46 -12.42 3.65
CA VAL A 144 -1.96 -13.73 3.19
C VAL A 144 -2.39 -14.86 4.15
N ASP A 145 -2.67 -16.04 3.61
CA ASP A 145 -2.86 -17.27 4.40
C ASP A 145 -1.54 -17.75 5.01
N CYS A 146 -1.54 -17.98 6.32
CA CYS A 146 -0.34 -18.34 7.06
C CYS A 146 -0.10 -19.85 7.09
N ASP A 147 0.18 -20.45 5.94
CA ASP A 147 0.24 -21.91 5.80
C ASP A 147 1.36 -22.43 4.89
N ASN A 148 1.48 -23.76 4.88
CA ASN A 148 2.45 -24.48 4.06
C ASN A 148 2.12 -24.43 2.56
N GLU A 149 0.87 -24.18 2.18
CA GLU A 149 0.47 -24.08 0.77
C GLU A 149 1.02 -22.78 0.16
N THR A 150 0.97 -21.70 0.92
CA THR A 150 1.37 -20.36 0.48
C THR A 150 2.89 -20.16 0.51
N PHE A 151 3.57 -20.69 1.52
CA PHE A 151 5.00 -20.43 1.76
C PHE A 151 5.91 -21.65 1.56
N GLY A 152 5.36 -22.87 1.51
CA GLY A 152 6.13 -24.10 1.76
C GLY A 152 6.30 -24.37 3.26
N ASP A 153 6.97 -25.48 3.62
CA ASP A 153 7.21 -25.84 5.03
C ASP A 153 8.68 -25.62 5.45
N PRO A 154 9.03 -24.46 6.03
CA PRO A 154 10.40 -24.18 6.48
C PRO A 154 10.83 -25.01 7.69
N ALA A 155 9.90 -25.63 8.41
CA ALA A 155 10.20 -26.37 9.64
C ALA A 155 9.17 -27.50 9.85
N PRO A 156 9.33 -28.63 9.14
CA PRO A 156 8.40 -29.75 9.23
C PRO A 156 8.24 -30.29 10.66
N GLY A 157 7.00 -30.56 11.06
CA GLY A 157 6.66 -31.05 12.40
C GLY A 157 6.73 -30.00 13.52
N MET A 158 7.11 -28.76 13.20
CA MET A 158 7.17 -27.66 14.15
C MET A 158 6.06 -26.64 13.88
N ARG A 159 5.52 -26.06 14.96
CA ARG A 159 4.52 -24.99 14.88
C ARG A 159 5.14 -23.73 14.33
N LYS A 160 4.54 -23.18 13.28
CA LYS A 160 5.00 -21.97 12.60
C LYS A 160 4.07 -20.78 12.87
N ARG A 161 4.54 -19.59 12.50
CA ARG A 161 3.82 -18.33 12.67
C ARG A 161 4.24 -17.33 11.59
N CYS A 162 3.32 -16.49 11.18
CA CYS A 162 3.58 -15.41 10.23
C CYS A 162 3.97 -14.12 10.94
N TYR A 163 4.88 -13.38 10.32
CA TYR A 163 5.33 -12.08 10.77
C TYR A 163 5.38 -11.12 9.58
N ILE A 164 4.91 -9.89 9.77
CA ILE A 164 5.04 -8.81 8.80
C ILE A 164 6.26 -7.95 9.13
N GLN A 165 6.97 -7.48 8.10
CA GLN A 165 8.06 -6.51 8.27
C GLN A 165 7.49 -5.08 8.32
N ASP A 166 7.75 -4.39 9.42
CA ASP A 166 7.36 -3.01 9.71
C ASP A 166 8.57 -2.06 9.75
#